data_AF-A0A920NYR2-F1
#
_entry.id   AF-A0A920NYR2-F1
#
_cell.length_a   1.000
_cell.length_b   1.000
_cell.length_c   1.000
_cell.angle_alpha   90.00
_cell.angle_beta   90.00
_cell.angle_gamma   90.00
#
_symmetry.space_group_name_H-M   'P 1'
#
loop_
_entity.id
_entity.type
_entity.pdbx_description
1 polymer ?
#
loop_
_entity_poly.entity_id
_entity_poly.type
_entity_poly.pdbx_seq_one_letter_code
_entity_poly.pdbx_strand_id
1 'polypeptide(L)'
;MAQSAVNFASNQNYEGAGTIEFIYDVDEKKFYFLEMNTRIQVEHPVTESITNSDLVEMQIKFALGIDLDLTEQNKINKNGHAVECRLYAEDPSKNFLPSPGKITKLKIPNIGLTNIRLDIGVDEGDEISFYYDPMIAKIISKSANRTESINNMINFLKDFEIEGIKTNKSFLISVLQNKTFEDADFNTKFIENNLTLFTEKKEIKVKDKQQNKNNEQKYSDKDVKAFEKIISKTPKIKNGQDYTDKDLKEFENIVSSKNNKKKTDEKTEVNNVPGKIYDTPKFLPAGDKYMLIEFGNVMNLELNFTAQNLAKAIKDHKVKGVYETSPCFASMIVHYEPEEIKFNELKNELISLINSLGPSDEIEINSRIFSFPTVYLDKWTKECIEDYSNKIAKKKPDPELITELNNLENIDQFVRVHSSTEYWVAAIGFWPGLPFMMALDPRCKLTVPKYNPPRTWTPKGTVGWVVLQLVFIQIVYQVVIKFLELSLFLYGTPKKVFQYLKIIYVFFNLVTE
;
A
#
# COMPACT_ATOMS: atom_id res chain seq x y z
N MET A 1 -48.50 -20.61 15.57
CA MET A 1 -47.69 -19.69 14.74
C MET A 1 -47.84 -19.97 13.24
N ALA A 2 -47.25 -21.04 12.67
CA ALA A 2 -47.31 -21.29 11.21
C ALA A 2 -48.73 -21.28 10.62
N GLN A 3 -49.68 -22.02 11.22
CA GLN A 3 -51.08 -22.01 10.78
C GLN A 3 -51.72 -20.61 10.84
N SER A 4 -51.41 -19.84 11.89
CA SER A 4 -51.90 -18.47 12.04
C SER A 4 -51.35 -17.55 10.96
N ALA A 5 -50.08 -17.71 10.60
CA ALA A 5 -49.42 -16.96 9.53
C ALA A 5 -50.03 -17.29 8.15
N VAL A 6 -50.24 -18.57 7.84
CA VAL A 6 -50.93 -19.01 6.61
C VAL A 6 -52.34 -18.42 6.55
N ASN A 7 -53.13 -18.56 7.62
CA ASN A 7 -54.49 -18.01 7.67
C ASN A 7 -54.51 -16.48 7.46
N PHE A 8 -53.58 -15.76 8.06
CA PHE A 8 -53.47 -14.31 7.89
C PHE A 8 -53.16 -13.95 6.43
N ALA A 9 -52.13 -14.54 5.83
CA ALA A 9 -51.72 -14.26 4.47
C ALA A 9 -52.80 -14.65 3.44
N SER A 10 -53.45 -15.81 3.61
CA SER A 10 -54.55 -16.25 2.74
C SER A 10 -55.76 -15.32 2.82
N ASN A 11 -56.13 -14.85 4.02
CA ASN A 11 -57.26 -13.92 4.18
C ASN A 11 -57.00 -12.55 3.53
N GLN A 12 -55.72 -12.16 3.36
CA GLN A 12 -55.34 -10.92 2.67
C GLN A 12 -55.10 -11.12 1.17
N ASN A 13 -55.21 -12.36 0.64
CA ASN A 13 -54.77 -12.70 -0.71
C ASN A 13 -53.35 -12.19 -0.99
N TYR A 14 -52.44 -12.38 -0.04
CA TYR A 14 -51.10 -11.83 -0.12
C TYR A 14 -50.27 -12.51 -1.22
N GLU A 15 -49.53 -11.69 -1.98
CA GLU A 15 -48.69 -12.12 -3.10
C GLU A 15 -47.22 -11.77 -2.82
N GLY A 16 -46.31 -12.70 -3.18
CA GLY A 16 -44.86 -12.54 -2.96
C GLY A 16 -44.37 -13.10 -1.63
N ALA A 17 -43.17 -12.67 -1.20
CA ALA A 17 -42.56 -13.09 0.05
C ALA A 17 -42.81 -12.07 1.17
N GLY A 18 -43.26 -12.55 2.33
CA GLY A 18 -43.42 -11.72 3.52
C GLY A 18 -43.25 -12.53 4.81
N THR A 19 -42.96 -11.82 5.90
CA THR A 19 -42.77 -12.41 7.23
C THR A 19 -43.84 -11.88 8.17
N ILE A 20 -44.48 -12.77 8.92
CA ILE A 20 -45.36 -12.40 10.04
C ILE A 20 -44.59 -12.61 11.33
N GLU A 21 -44.42 -11.52 12.08
CA GLU A 21 -43.65 -11.50 13.32
C GLU A 21 -44.57 -11.66 14.52
N PHE A 22 -44.06 -12.35 15.53
CA PHE A 22 -44.76 -12.60 16.79
C PHE A 22 -43.83 -12.29 17.97
N ILE A 23 -44.40 -11.74 19.04
CA ILE A 23 -43.78 -11.78 20.37
C ILE A 23 -44.13 -13.11 21.00
N TYR A 24 -43.15 -13.85 21.50
CA TYR A 24 -43.35 -15.13 22.20
C TYR A 24 -43.02 -14.98 23.68
N ASP A 25 -44.00 -15.28 24.53
CA ASP A 25 -43.85 -15.41 25.97
C ASP A 25 -43.47 -16.86 26.29
N VAL A 26 -42.25 -17.05 26.79
CA VAL A 26 -41.66 -18.37 27.06
C VAL A 26 -42.33 -19.04 28.27
N ASP A 27 -42.69 -18.27 29.29
CA ASP A 27 -43.27 -18.76 30.54
C ASP A 27 -44.72 -19.20 30.32
N GLU A 28 -45.50 -18.35 29.65
CA GLU A 28 -46.90 -18.61 29.35
C GLU A 28 -47.11 -19.50 28.11
N LYS A 29 -46.05 -19.72 27.31
CA LYS A 29 -46.07 -20.43 26.02
C LYS A 29 -47.11 -19.85 25.05
N LYS A 30 -47.27 -18.53 25.06
CA LYS A 30 -48.21 -17.78 24.21
C LYS A 30 -47.45 -16.94 23.21
N PHE A 31 -48.02 -16.77 22.01
CA PHE A 31 -47.51 -15.84 21.01
C PHE A 31 -48.56 -14.79 20.67
N TYR A 32 -48.09 -13.58 20.39
CA TYR A 32 -48.91 -12.43 20.05
C TYR A 32 -48.42 -11.83 18.74
N PHE A 33 -49.34 -11.50 17.83
CA PHE A 33 -49.00 -10.84 16.57
C PHE A 33 -48.30 -9.50 16.84
N LEU A 34 -47.22 -9.24 16.12
CA LEU A 34 -46.50 -7.97 16.16
C LEU A 34 -46.74 -7.17 14.89
N GLU A 35 -46.25 -7.68 13.76
CA GLU A 35 -46.38 -7.02 12.46
C GLU A 35 -46.26 -8.02 11.30
N MET A 36 -46.50 -7.53 10.07
CA MET A 36 -46.16 -8.24 8.85
C MET A 36 -45.21 -7.40 8.00
N ASN A 37 -44.02 -7.93 7.74
CA ASN A 37 -43.08 -7.37 6.78
C ASN A 37 -43.47 -7.86 5.38
N THR A 38 -43.98 -6.95 4.54
CA THR A 38 -44.49 -7.26 3.19
C THR A 38 -43.40 -7.33 2.11
N ARG A 39 -42.22 -7.83 2.50
CA ARG A 39 -41.02 -7.95 1.66
C ARG A 39 -40.16 -9.09 2.16
N ILE A 40 -39.22 -9.54 1.32
CA ILE A 40 -38.14 -10.40 1.76
C ILE A 40 -37.30 -9.71 2.86
N GLN A 41 -36.89 -10.49 3.86
CA GLN A 41 -36.06 -10.01 4.96
C GLN A 41 -34.60 -10.41 4.77
N VAL A 42 -33.72 -9.68 5.46
CA VAL A 42 -32.26 -9.83 5.30
C VAL A 42 -31.82 -11.25 5.70
N GLU A 43 -32.45 -11.79 6.74
CA GLU A 43 -32.25 -13.11 7.35
C GLU A 43 -32.88 -14.29 6.60
N HIS A 44 -33.50 -14.09 5.43
CA HIS A 44 -34.07 -15.18 4.64
C HIS A 44 -33.10 -16.36 4.36
N PRO A 45 -31.75 -16.18 4.22
CA PRO A 45 -30.86 -17.30 3.91
C PRO A 45 -30.83 -18.40 4.97
N VAL A 46 -31.18 -18.14 6.24
CA VAL A 46 -31.30 -19.23 7.23
C VAL A 46 -32.46 -20.16 6.92
N THR A 47 -33.57 -19.62 6.39
CA THR A 47 -34.74 -20.39 5.94
C THR A 47 -34.38 -21.20 4.70
N GLU A 48 -33.74 -20.58 3.71
CA GLU A 48 -33.27 -21.27 2.49
C GLU A 48 -32.33 -22.41 2.84
N SER A 49 -31.41 -22.19 3.78
CA SER A 49 -30.42 -23.19 4.19
C SER A 49 -31.06 -24.45 4.75
N ILE A 50 -32.13 -24.35 5.55
CA ILE A 50 -32.77 -25.52 6.19
C ILE A 50 -33.90 -26.14 5.35
N THR A 51 -34.51 -25.37 4.44
CA THR A 51 -35.62 -25.83 3.58
C THR A 51 -35.18 -26.22 2.17
N ASN A 52 -33.96 -25.84 1.77
CA ASN A 52 -33.44 -25.99 0.41
C ASN A 52 -34.37 -25.36 -0.65
N SER A 53 -35.03 -24.26 -0.28
CA SER A 53 -35.90 -23.47 -1.15
C SER A 53 -35.21 -22.14 -1.44
N ASP A 54 -35.09 -21.77 -2.72
CA ASP A 54 -34.60 -20.45 -3.12
C ASP A 54 -35.79 -19.48 -3.17
N LEU A 55 -35.88 -18.62 -2.16
CA LEU A 55 -37.00 -17.71 -1.97
C LEU A 55 -36.98 -16.56 -2.98
N VAL A 56 -35.82 -16.23 -3.53
CA VAL A 56 -35.70 -15.21 -4.58
C VAL A 56 -36.15 -15.80 -5.92
N GLU A 57 -35.72 -17.01 -6.25
CA GLU A 57 -36.18 -17.75 -7.44
C GLU A 57 -37.71 -17.91 -7.41
N MET A 58 -38.27 -18.31 -6.27
CA MET A 58 -39.73 -18.46 -6.10
C MET A 58 -40.48 -17.14 -6.34
N GLN A 59 -39.97 -16.01 -5.83
CA GLN A 59 -40.57 -14.70 -6.08
C GLN A 59 -40.53 -14.32 -7.57
N ILE A 60 -39.41 -14.58 -8.24
CA ILE A 60 -39.25 -14.29 -9.68
C ILE A 60 -40.19 -15.17 -10.51
N LYS A 61 -40.26 -16.48 -10.22
CA LYS A 61 -41.17 -17.42 -10.89
C LYS A 61 -42.62 -16.99 -10.74
N PHE A 62 -43.04 -16.66 -9.52
CA PHE A 62 -44.37 -16.17 -9.23
C PHE A 62 -44.69 -14.89 -10.02
N ALA A 63 -43.79 -13.89 -10.00
CA ALA A 63 -43.98 -12.63 -10.71
C ALA A 63 -44.08 -12.80 -12.25
N LEU A 64 -43.46 -13.86 -12.80
CA LEU A 64 -43.53 -14.20 -14.22
C LEU A 64 -44.70 -15.13 -14.57
N GLY A 65 -45.50 -15.56 -13.60
CA GLY A 65 -46.57 -16.54 -13.81
C GLY A 65 -46.08 -17.95 -14.15
N ILE A 66 -44.84 -18.29 -13.77
CA ILE A 66 -44.21 -19.59 -14.01
C ILE A 66 -44.37 -20.45 -12.75
N ASP A 67 -44.71 -21.74 -12.93
CA ASP A 67 -44.74 -22.72 -11.83
C ASP A 67 -45.65 -22.27 -10.67
N LEU A 68 -46.87 -21.83 -11.02
CA LEU A 68 -47.88 -21.36 -10.08
C LEU A 68 -48.56 -22.50 -9.29
N ASP A 69 -48.08 -23.74 -9.45
CA ASP A 69 -48.60 -24.87 -8.70
C ASP A 69 -48.37 -24.63 -7.21
N LEU A 70 -49.43 -24.74 -6.42
CA LEU A 70 -49.37 -24.56 -4.98
C LEU A 70 -48.45 -25.64 -4.40
N THR A 71 -47.33 -25.21 -3.81
CA THR A 71 -46.51 -26.11 -3.02
C THR A 71 -47.32 -26.53 -1.79
N GLU A 72 -47.64 -27.82 -1.70
CA GLU A 72 -48.32 -28.34 -0.52
C GLU A 72 -47.43 -28.17 0.72
N GLN A 73 -48.01 -27.64 1.79
CA GLN A 73 -47.30 -27.32 3.04
C GLN A 73 -46.55 -28.53 3.64
N ASN A 74 -47.04 -29.75 3.42
CA ASN A 74 -46.44 -31.01 3.88
C ASN A 74 -45.15 -31.40 3.10
N LYS A 75 -44.88 -30.80 1.93
CA LYS A 75 -43.67 -31.08 1.13
C LYS A 75 -42.48 -30.21 1.55
N ILE A 76 -42.71 -29.17 2.35
CA ILE A 76 -41.65 -28.28 2.86
C ILE A 76 -40.96 -28.96 4.06
N ASN A 77 -39.89 -29.69 3.76
CA ASN A 77 -39.07 -30.36 4.77
C ASN A 77 -38.03 -29.40 5.36
N LYS A 78 -37.80 -29.50 6.67
CA LYS A 78 -36.71 -28.79 7.37
C LYS A 78 -35.63 -29.78 7.75
N ASN A 79 -34.37 -29.48 7.43
CA ASN A 79 -33.23 -30.31 7.78
C ASN A 79 -32.09 -29.50 8.40
N GLY A 80 -31.68 -29.90 9.60
CA GLY A 80 -30.60 -29.28 10.36
C GLY A 80 -30.98 -27.94 11.00
N HIS A 81 -29.95 -27.20 11.39
CA HIS A 81 -30.03 -25.89 12.02
C HIS A 81 -29.14 -24.90 11.29
N ALA A 82 -29.64 -23.67 11.10
CA ALA A 82 -28.87 -22.58 10.53
C ALA A 82 -28.81 -21.37 11.48
N VAL A 83 -27.67 -20.67 11.47
CA VAL A 83 -27.47 -19.40 12.18
C VAL A 83 -26.81 -18.40 11.22
N GLU A 84 -27.30 -17.16 11.22
CA GLU A 84 -26.73 -16.05 10.46
C GLU A 84 -25.99 -15.09 11.40
N CYS A 85 -24.86 -14.56 10.91
CA CYS A 85 -24.13 -13.45 11.51
C CYS A 85 -23.94 -12.38 10.45
N ARG A 86 -24.27 -11.13 10.81
CA ARG A 86 -24.07 -9.96 9.95
C ARG A 86 -22.78 -9.26 10.34
N LEU A 87 -21.81 -9.33 9.44
CA LEU A 87 -20.54 -8.65 9.59
C LEU A 87 -20.71 -7.21 9.11
N TYR A 88 -20.45 -6.26 10.00
CA TYR A 88 -20.59 -4.82 9.76
C TYR A 88 -19.25 -4.09 9.91
N ALA A 89 -19.06 -3.04 9.13
CA ALA A 89 -18.00 -2.06 9.29
C ALA A 89 -18.32 -1.09 10.43
N GLU A 90 -18.30 -1.58 11.65
CA GLU A 90 -18.63 -0.84 12.87
C GLU A 90 -17.59 -1.08 13.96
N ASP A 91 -17.51 -0.17 14.92
CA ASP A 91 -16.68 -0.31 16.12
C ASP A 91 -17.54 -0.55 17.38
N PRO A 92 -17.71 -1.82 17.82
CA PRO A 92 -18.46 -2.13 19.04
C PRO A 92 -17.94 -1.41 20.29
N SER A 93 -16.62 -1.13 20.36
CA SER A 93 -16.02 -0.42 21.50
C SER A 93 -16.38 1.06 21.57
N LYS A 94 -16.93 1.60 20.48
CA LYS A 94 -17.40 2.98 20.37
C LYS A 94 -18.90 3.03 20.05
N ASN A 95 -19.69 2.23 20.76
CA ASN A 95 -21.15 2.20 20.58
C ASN A 95 -21.57 1.92 19.13
N PHE A 96 -20.89 0.99 18.46
CA PHE A 96 -21.14 0.56 17.08
C PHE A 96 -21.09 1.70 16.05
N LEU A 97 -20.26 2.72 16.27
CA LEU A 97 -20.07 3.77 15.26
C LEU A 97 -19.59 3.16 13.93
N PRO A 98 -20.14 3.59 12.78
CA PRO A 98 -19.67 3.16 11.47
C PRO A 98 -18.17 3.45 11.29
N SER A 99 -17.50 2.55 10.58
CA SER A 99 -16.07 2.60 10.28
C SER A 99 -15.86 2.65 8.77
N PRO A 100 -16.14 3.79 8.11
CA PRO A 100 -15.86 3.96 6.69
C PRO A 100 -14.36 3.89 6.42
N GLY A 101 -13.99 3.50 5.20
CA GLY A 101 -12.60 3.43 4.78
C GLY A 101 -12.33 2.33 3.77
N LYS A 102 -11.09 2.28 3.30
CA LYS A 102 -10.63 1.29 2.32
C LYS A 102 -10.35 -0.05 2.99
N ILE A 103 -10.88 -1.12 2.42
CA ILE A 103 -10.51 -2.50 2.78
C ILE A 103 -9.12 -2.76 2.19
N THR A 104 -8.10 -2.78 3.04
CA THR A 104 -6.71 -2.95 2.58
C THR A 104 -6.36 -4.41 2.35
N LYS A 105 -7.12 -5.33 2.97
CA LYS A 105 -6.96 -6.77 2.84
C LYS A 105 -8.30 -7.43 3.11
N LEU A 106 -8.67 -8.41 2.27
CA LEU A 106 -9.82 -9.28 2.49
C LEU A 106 -9.44 -10.71 2.14
N LYS A 107 -9.50 -11.61 3.13
CA LYS A 107 -9.24 -13.03 2.92
C LYS A 107 -10.37 -13.85 3.51
N ILE A 108 -11.07 -14.54 2.61
CA ILE A 108 -12.14 -15.45 2.93
C ILE A 108 -11.54 -16.85 3.15
N PRO A 109 -11.85 -17.55 4.26
CA PRO A 109 -11.33 -18.89 4.52
C PRO A 109 -11.79 -19.92 3.48
N ASN A 110 -10.86 -20.74 2.98
CA ASN A 110 -11.16 -21.86 2.09
C ASN A 110 -11.62 -23.14 2.81
N ILE A 111 -11.81 -23.09 4.13
CA ILE A 111 -12.09 -24.28 4.95
C ILE A 111 -13.50 -24.77 4.63
N GLY A 112 -13.59 -25.83 3.82
CA GLY A 112 -14.77 -26.67 3.68
C GLY A 112 -16.11 -25.92 3.67
N LEU A 113 -16.32 -25.05 2.67
CA LEU A 113 -17.54 -24.24 2.48
C LEU A 113 -18.86 -25.06 2.38
N THR A 114 -18.82 -26.39 2.56
CA THR A 114 -20.03 -27.23 2.54
C THR A 114 -21.06 -26.81 3.60
N ASN A 115 -20.61 -26.20 4.71
CA ASN A 115 -21.47 -25.81 5.83
C ASN A 115 -21.61 -24.29 6.02
N ILE A 116 -20.90 -23.48 5.21
CA ILE A 116 -20.95 -22.01 5.29
C ILE A 116 -21.41 -21.45 3.96
N ARG A 117 -22.49 -20.69 3.98
CA ARG A 117 -22.89 -19.78 2.90
C ARG A 117 -22.44 -18.37 3.25
N LEU A 118 -21.84 -17.69 2.29
CA LEU A 118 -21.36 -16.32 2.42
C LEU A 118 -22.04 -15.45 1.35
N ASP A 119 -22.90 -14.53 1.79
CA ASP A 119 -23.42 -13.48 0.93
C ASP A 119 -22.60 -12.21 1.23
N ILE A 120 -21.60 -11.90 0.39
CA ILE A 120 -20.69 -10.76 0.56
C ILE A 120 -20.86 -9.74 -0.58
N GLY A 121 -20.79 -8.45 -0.26
CA GLY A 121 -21.00 -7.35 -1.21
C GLY A 121 -19.79 -6.45 -1.44
N VAL A 122 -18.60 -6.86 -1.00
CA VAL A 122 -17.35 -6.07 -1.07
C VAL A 122 -16.14 -6.95 -1.39
N ASP A 123 -15.12 -6.36 -2.00
CA ASP A 123 -13.85 -6.98 -2.36
C ASP A 123 -12.63 -6.28 -1.71
N GLU A 124 -11.45 -6.91 -1.79
CA GLU A 124 -10.19 -6.26 -1.41
C GLU A 124 -9.95 -5.02 -2.29
N GLY A 125 -9.72 -3.87 -1.65
CA GLY A 125 -9.51 -2.60 -2.31
C GLY A 125 -10.75 -1.71 -2.38
N ASP A 126 -11.93 -2.24 -2.07
CA ASP A 126 -13.16 -1.44 -2.01
C ASP A 126 -13.13 -0.43 -0.84
N GLU A 127 -13.92 0.63 -0.99
CA GLU A 127 -14.09 1.66 0.02
C GLU A 127 -15.52 1.65 0.56
N ILE A 128 -15.65 1.41 1.87
CA ILE A 128 -16.94 1.50 2.56
C ILE A 128 -17.21 2.96 2.88
N SER A 129 -18.28 3.49 2.28
CA SER A 129 -18.73 4.86 2.52
C SER A 129 -19.56 4.98 3.81
N PHE A 130 -19.76 6.20 4.29
CA PHE A 130 -20.66 6.49 5.41
C PHE A 130 -22.12 6.77 4.97
N TYR A 131 -22.40 6.75 3.66
CA TYR A 131 -23.69 7.18 3.12
C TYR A 131 -24.77 6.09 3.20
N TYR A 132 -24.37 4.83 3.27
CA TYR A 132 -25.25 3.67 3.25
C TYR A 132 -24.97 2.77 4.46
N ASP A 133 -25.77 1.72 4.58
CA ASP A 133 -25.60 0.68 5.60
C ASP A 133 -24.18 0.06 5.52
N PRO A 134 -23.43 -0.03 6.64
CA PRO A 134 -22.05 -0.50 6.63
C PRO A 134 -21.92 -2.03 6.59
N MET A 135 -22.92 -2.76 6.10
CA MET A 135 -22.89 -4.22 6.05
C MET A 135 -21.85 -4.71 5.03
N ILE A 136 -20.99 -5.61 5.48
CA ILE A 136 -19.91 -6.22 4.69
C ILE A 136 -20.39 -7.54 4.12
N ALA A 137 -20.93 -8.40 4.99
CA ALA A 137 -21.34 -9.75 4.61
C ALA A 137 -22.41 -10.30 5.56
N LYS A 138 -23.23 -11.20 5.03
CA LYS A 138 -24.02 -12.15 5.81
C LYS A 138 -23.33 -13.51 5.74
N ILE A 139 -23.03 -14.06 6.89
CA ILE A 139 -22.38 -15.35 7.02
C ILE A 139 -23.41 -16.29 7.61
N ILE A 140 -23.67 -17.40 6.95
CA ILE A 140 -24.70 -18.36 7.35
C ILE A 140 -24.06 -19.72 7.54
N SER A 141 -24.20 -20.28 8.73
CA SER A 141 -23.68 -21.59 9.08
C SER A 141 -24.83 -22.58 9.23
N LYS A 142 -24.75 -23.71 8.52
CA LYS A 142 -25.70 -24.82 8.59
C LYS A 142 -25.03 -26.09 9.09
N SER A 143 -25.66 -26.80 10.02
CA SER A 143 -25.17 -28.09 10.53
C SER A 143 -26.33 -28.95 11.05
N ALA A 144 -26.04 -30.15 11.55
CA ALA A 144 -27.08 -31.07 12.04
C ALA A 144 -27.80 -30.53 13.29
N ASN A 145 -27.10 -29.77 14.13
CA ASN A 145 -27.62 -29.21 15.37
C ASN A 145 -27.09 -27.78 15.61
N ARG A 146 -27.75 -27.06 16.51
CA ARG A 146 -27.46 -25.65 16.83
C ARG A 146 -26.01 -25.42 17.29
N THR A 147 -25.51 -26.27 18.19
CA THR A 147 -24.16 -26.16 18.75
C THR A 147 -23.09 -26.29 17.67
N GLU A 148 -23.25 -27.25 16.75
CA GLU A 148 -22.35 -27.42 15.62
C GLU A 148 -22.36 -26.22 14.68
N SER A 149 -23.54 -25.68 14.35
CA SER A 149 -23.66 -24.47 13.51
C SER A 149 -22.97 -23.27 14.15
N ILE A 150 -23.10 -23.09 15.47
CA ILE A 150 -22.43 -22.02 16.23
C ILE A 150 -20.91 -22.20 16.19
N ASN A 151 -20.40 -23.40 16.45
CA ASN A 151 -18.96 -23.69 16.43
C ASN A 151 -18.35 -23.45 15.04
N ASN A 152 -19.04 -23.87 13.98
CA ASN A 152 -18.62 -23.63 12.60
C ASN A 152 -18.59 -22.13 12.28
N MET A 153 -19.58 -21.35 12.74
CA MET A 153 -19.60 -19.90 12.60
C MET A 153 -18.42 -19.23 13.32
N ILE A 154 -18.13 -19.64 14.56
CA ILE A 154 -17.00 -19.09 15.34
C ILE A 154 -15.67 -19.36 14.63
N ASN A 155 -15.47 -20.57 14.13
CA ASN A 155 -14.23 -20.92 13.41
C ASN A 155 -14.09 -20.09 12.13
N PHE A 156 -15.16 -19.98 11.34
CA PHE A 156 -15.15 -19.16 10.14
C PHE A 156 -14.84 -17.69 10.44
N LEU A 157 -15.48 -17.09 11.45
CA LEU A 157 -15.23 -15.69 11.85
C LEU A 157 -13.81 -15.45 12.38
N LYS A 158 -13.17 -16.46 13.00
CA LYS A 158 -11.77 -16.35 13.45
C LYS A 158 -10.81 -16.31 12.26
N ASP A 159 -11.05 -17.14 11.27
CA ASP A 159 -10.19 -17.26 10.10
C ASP A 159 -10.48 -16.20 9.02
N PHE A 160 -11.65 -15.55 9.06
CA PHE A 160 -12.00 -14.45 8.18
C PHE A 160 -11.12 -13.23 8.47
N GLU A 161 -10.27 -12.83 7.53
CA GLU A 161 -9.38 -11.69 7.68
C GLU A 161 -9.91 -10.48 6.90
N ILE A 162 -10.00 -9.34 7.59
CA ILE A 162 -10.37 -8.06 6.99
C ILE A 162 -9.59 -6.95 7.71
N GLU A 163 -8.93 -6.09 6.93
CA GLU A 163 -8.09 -5.00 7.42
C GLU A 163 -8.43 -3.68 6.72
N GLY A 164 -7.95 -2.57 7.31
CA GLY A 164 -8.20 -1.20 6.80
C GLY A 164 -9.43 -0.52 7.42
N ILE A 165 -10.38 -1.32 7.92
CA ILE A 165 -11.58 -0.86 8.63
C ILE A 165 -11.77 -1.63 9.94
N LYS A 166 -12.54 -1.06 10.88
CA LYS A 166 -13.02 -1.78 12.06
C LYS A 166 -14.29 -2.54 11.73
N THR A 167 -14.48 -3.67 12.39
CA THR A 167 -15.66 -4.52 12.21
C THR A 167 -16.23 -5.01 13.53
N ASN A 168 -17.50 -5.41 13.51
CA ASN A 168 -18.16 -6.05 14.66
C ASN A 168 -17.76 -7.53 14.85
N LYS A 169 -16.77 -8.05 14.11
CA LYS A 169 -16.36 -9.46 14.10
C LYS A 169 -16.08 -10.03 15.49
N SER A 170 -15.32 -9.31 16.32
CA SER A 170 -15.00 -9.76 17.68
C SER A 170 -16.23 -9.80 18.59
N PHE A 171 -17.16 -8.86 18.40
CA PHE A 171 -18.42 -8.84 19.13
C PHE A 171 -19.27 -10.08 18.77
N LEU A 172 -19.39 -10.41 17.48
CA LEU A 172 -20.11 -11.60 17.03
C LEU A 172 -19.55 -12.88 17.65
N ILE A 173 -18.22 -13.04 17.64
CA ILE A 173 -17.55 -14.20 18.27
C ILE A 173 -17.88 -14.26 19.77
N SER A 174 -17.81 -13.14 20.49
CA SER A 174 -18.11 -13.09 21.92
C SER A 174 -19.56 -13.47 22.24
N VAL A 175 -20.53 -13.05 21.42
CA VAL A 175 -21.95 -13.42 21.56
C VAL A 175 -22.14 -14.92 21.33
N LEU A 176 -21.55 -15.46 20.25
CA LEU A 176 -21.67 -16.89 19.93
C LEU A 176 -21.01 -17.81 20.97
N GLN A 177 -19.94 -17.35 21.63
CA GLN A 177 -19.24 -18.07 22.69
C GLN A 177 -19.90 -17.94 24.06
N ASN A 178 -20.92 -17.08 24.21
CA ASN A 178 -21.59 -16.89 25.48
C ASN A 178 -22.50 -18.08 25.79
N LYS A 179 -22.39 -18.61 27.03
CA LYS A 179 -23.11 -19.81 27.44
C LYS A 179 -24.63 -19.63 27.43
N THR A 180 -25.12 -18.47 27.85
CA THR A 180 -26.54 -18.11 27.79
C THR A 180 -27.05 -18.10 26.34
N PHE A 181 -26.23 -17.64 25.38
CA PHE A 181 -26.57 -17.74 23.97
C PHE A 181 -26.54 -19.18 23.47
N GLU A 182 -25.54 -19.99 23.84
CA GLU A 182 -25.43 -21.41 23.46
C GLU A 182 -26.60 -22.25 23.99
N ASP A 183 -27.04 -22.01 25.23
CA ASP A 183 -28.10 -22.74 25.91
C ASP A 183 -29.51 -22.24 25.51
N ALA A 184 -29.58 -21.21 24.65
CA ALA A 184 -30.82 -20.57 24.19
C ALA A 184 -31.66 -19.92 25.30
N ASP A 185 -31.00 -19.48 26.39
CA ASP A 185 -31.62 -18.83 27.54
C ASP A 185 -31.58 -17.29 27.42
N PHE A 186 -32.20 -16.73 26.39
CA PHE A 186 -32.13 -15.30 26.12
C PHE A 186 -33.45 -14.70 25.62
N ASN A 187 -33.56 -13.37 25.72
CA ASN A 187 -34.67 -12.59 25.21
C ASN A 187 -34.19 -11.42 24.34
N THR A 188 -35.11 -10.57 23.87
CA THR A 188 -34.81 -9.44 22.99
C THR A 188 -33.87 -8.39 23.60
N LYS A 189 -33.73 -8.35 24.93
CA LYS A 189 -32.81 -7.44 25.66
C LYS A 189 -31.46 -8.06 26.00
N PHE A 190 -31.19 -9.29 25.57
CA PHE A 190 -29.96 -10.01 25.90
C PHE A 190 -28.68 -9.23 25.57
N ILE A 191 -28.60 -8.63 24.38
CA ILE A 191 -27.43 -7.85 23.97
C ILE A 191 -27.29 -6.58 24.82
N GLU A 192 -28.38 -5.83 25.01
CA GLU A 192 -28.39 -4.60 25.81
C GLU A 192 -27.94 -4.87 27.25
N ASN A 193 -28.46 -5.94 27.87
CA ASN A 193 -28.14 -6.32 29.25
C ASN A 193 -26.69 -6.82 29.44
N ASN A 194 -26.02 -7.25 28.37
CA ASN A 194 -24.69 -7.86 28.41
C ASN A 194 -23.66 -7.09 27.57
N LEU A 195 -23.96 -5.84 27.19
CA LEU A 195 -23.16 -5.10 26.22
C LEU A 195 -21.70 -4.91 26.68
N THR A 196 -21.49 -4.62 27.96
CA THR A 196 -20.14 -4.50 28.56
C THR A 196 -19.34 -5.78 28.39
N LEU A 197 -19.95 -6.94 28.61
CA LEU A 197 -19.32 -8.26 28.48
C LEU A 197 -18.84 -8.55 27.04
N PHE A 198 -19.56 -8.05 26.03
CA PHE A 198 -19.24 -8.27 24.62
C PHE A 198 -18.31 -7.22 24.02
N THR A 199 -18.16 -6.07 24.67
CA THR A 199 -17.35 -4.93 24.19
C THR A 199 -16.02 -4.77 24.93
N GLU A 200 -15.89 -5.35 26.12
CA GLU A 200 -14.63 -5.41 26.85
C GLU A 200 -13.59 -6.26 26.11
N LYS A 201 -12.50 -5.63 25.70
CA LYS A 201 -11.33 -6.36 25.22
C LYS A 201 -10.78 -7.18 26.38
N LYS A 202 -10.99 -8.49 26.37
CA LYS A 202 -10.06 -9.40 27.05
C LYS A 202 -8.69 -9.14 26.43
N GLU A 203 -7.82 -8.44 27.13
CA GLU A 203 -6.38 -8.44 26.84
C GLU A 203 -5.93 -9.91 26.87
N ILE A 204 -5.86 -10.53 25.70
CA ILE A 204 -5.12 -11.77 25.52
C ILE A 204 -3.66 -11.37 25.74
N LYS A 205 -3.19 -11.53 26.97
CA LYS A 205 -1.76 -11.61 27.28
C LYS A 205 -1.25 -12.86 26.58
N VAL A 206 -0.92 -12.74 25.30
CA VAL A 206 -0.08 -13.70 24.61
C VAL A 206 1.21 -13.77 25.41
N LYS A 207 1.44 -14.91 26.08
CA LYS A 207 2.74 -15.22 26.67
C LYS A 207 3.70 -15.59 25.54
N ASP A 208 4.06 -14.60 24.74
CA ASP A 208 5.27 -14.70 23.95
C ASP A 208 6.45 -14.47 24.88
N LYS A 209 7.20 -15.56 25.10
CA LYS A 209 8.57 -15.47 25.59
C LYS A 209 9.40 -14.85 24.47
N GLN A 210 9.38 -13.53 24.36
CA GLN A 210 10.53 -12.70 24.01
C GLN A 210 10.15 -11.23 24.23
N GLN A 211 10.99 -10.57 25.02
CA GLN A 211 10.80 -9.22 25.53
C GLN A 211 10.82 -8.21 24.38
N ASN A 212 9.78 -7.38 24.29
CA ASN A 212 9.91 -5.92 24.31
C ASN A 212 8.53 -5.27 24.45
N LYS A 213 8.21 -4.86 25.69
CA LYS A 213 7.09 -3.98 25.98
C LYS A 213 7.42 -2.60 25.43
N ASN A 214 6.65 -2.11 24.47
CA ASN A 214 6.43 -0.68 24.29
C ASN A 214 5.65 -0.16 25.51
N ASN A 215 6.39 0.13 26.59
CA ASN A 215 5.93 1.09 27.57
C ASN A 215 6.31 2.47 27.01
N GLU A 216 5.35 3.38 26.87
CA GLU A 216 5.67 4.81 26.79
C GLU A 216 6.32 5.22 28.11
N GLN A 217 7.63 5.07 28.19
CA GLN A 217 8.42 5.45 29.33
C GLN A 217 8.73 6.94 29.19
N LYS A 218 7.91 7.79 29.82
CA LYS A 218 8.29 9.19 30.06
C LYS A 218 9.48 9.18 31.02
N TYR A 219 10.67 9.36 30.47
CA TYR A 219 11.90 9.52 31.24
C TYR A 219 11.82 10.79 32.08
N SER A 220 12.17 10.71 33.36
CA SER A 220 12.32 11.88 34.20
C SER A 220 13.64 12.59 33.90
N ASP A 221 13.76 13.88 34.22
CA ASP A 221 15.02 14.64 34.09
C ASP A 221 16.20 14.00 34.84
N LYS A 222 15.90 13.16 35.83
CA LYS A 222 16.88 12.41 36.61
C LYS A 222 17.45 11.22 35.83
N ASP A 223 16.63 10.60 34.97
CA ASP A 223 17.03 9.47 34.11
C ASP A 223 17.88 9.95 32.93
N VAL A 224 17.55 11.11 32.35
CA VAL A 224 18.36 11.77 31.31
C VAL A 224 19.76 12.10 31.83
N LYS A 225 19.85 12.70 33.03
CA LYS A 225 21.13 13.02 33.67
C LYS A 225 21.95 11.79 34.06
N ALA A 226 21.29 10.67 34.41
CA ALA A 226 21.97 9.41 34.66
C ALA A 226 22.58 8.84 33.38
N PHE A 227 21.86 8.96 32.25
CA PHE A 227 22.32 8.51 30.94
C PHE A 227 23.51 9.33 30.41
N GLU A 228 23.48 10.66 30.57
CA GLU A 228 24.61 11.56 30.24
C GLU A 228 25.86 11.22 31.08
N LYS A 229 25.67 10.81 32.34
CA LYS A 229 26.76 10.40 33.24
C LYS A 229 27.37 9.04 32.86
N ILE A 230 26.64 8.20 32.15
CA ILE A 230 27.11 6.91 31.61
C ILE A 230 27.87 7.13 30.30
N ILE A 231 27.34 7.98 29.40
CA ILE A 231 28.01 8.35 28.14
C ILE A 231 29.36 9.03 28.43
N SER A 232 29.42 9.92 29.41
CA SER A 232 30.68 10.60 29.81
C SER A 232 31.73 9.67 30.45
N LYS A 233 31.35 8.46 30.88
CA LYS A 233 32.26 7.44 31.43
C LYS A 233 32.63 6.35 30.42
N THR A 234 32.03 6.36 29.23
CA THR A 234 32.34 5.37 28.19
C THR A 234 33.70 5.73 27.56
N PRO A 235 34.70 4.84 27.58
CA PRO A 235 35.99 5.13 26.99
C PRO A 235 35.82 5.34 25.48
N LYS A 236 36.17 6.54 24.99
CA LYS A 236 36.22 6.84 23.56
C LYS A 236 37.32 5.99 22.93
N ILE A 237 36.95 4.87 22.33
CA ILE A 237 37.85 4.13 21.45
C ILE A 237 38.11 5.05 20.24
N LYS A 238 39.37 5.41 20.02
CA LYS A 238 39.82 6.13 18.84
C LYS A 238 39.65 5.22 17.62
N ASN A 239 38.61 5.44 16.83
CA ASN A 239 38.56 4.94 15.45
C ASN A 239 39.63 5.70 14.64
N GLY A 240 40.51 4.95 13.97
CA GLY A 240 41.74 5.44 13.34
C GLY A 240 41.56 6.20 12.03
N GLN A 241 40.85 7.33 12.05
CA GLN A 241 40.93 8.37 11.02
C GLN A 241 41.10 9.73 11.71
N ASP A 242 42.32 10.26 11.66
CA ASP A 242 42.64 11.61 12.15
C ASP A 242 42.02 12.65 11.21
N TYR A 243 40.84 13.15 11.56
CA TYR A 243 40.34 14.40 10.98
C TYR A 243 41.16 15.56 11.54
N THR A 244 41.64 16.43 10.65
CA THR A 244 42.42 17.59 11.07
C THR A 244 41.49 18.67 11.65
N ASP A 245 42.02 19.56 12.50
CA ASP A 245 41.28 20.72 13.02
C ASP A 245 40.72 21.62 11.90
N LYS A 246 41.28 21.49 10.68
CA LYS A 246 40.80 22.16 9.48
C LYS A 246 39.48 21.55 8.98
N ASP A 247 39.37 20.23 8.96
CA ASP A 247 38.17 19.50 8.52
C ASP A 247 36.99 19.75 9.47
N LEU A 248 37.27 19.82 10.78
CA LEU A 248 36.27 20.14 11.81
C LEU A 248 35.78 21.59 11.70
N LYS A 249 36.68 22.55 11.43
CA LYS A 249 36.31 23.95 11.20
C LYS A 249 35.53 24.16 9.91
N GLU A 250 35.83 23.40 8.87
CA GLU A 250 35.12 23.49 7.59
C GLU A 250 33.69 22.94 7.74
N PHE A 251 33.52 21.86 8.50
CA PHE A 251 32.21 21.34 8.88
C PHE A 251 31.40 22.33 9.76
N GLU A 252 32.03 22.96 10.75
CA GLU A 252 31.39 24.00 11.58
C GLU A 252 30.97 25.23 10.76
N ASN A 253 31.77 25.64 9.77
CA ASN A 253 31.43 26.75 8.87
C ASN A 253 30.24 26.42 7.95
N ILE A 254 30.09 25.16 7.52
CA ILE A 254 28.95 24.70 6.71
C ILE A 254 27.66 24.67 7.55
N VAL A 255 27.74 24.28 8.81
CA VAL A 255 26.58 24.17 9.70
C VAL A 255 26.15 25.52 10.29
N SER A 256 27.09 26.44 10.53
CA SER A 256 26.83 27.74 11.17
C SER A 256 26.43 28.88 10.22
N SER A 257 26.52 28.71 8.89
CA SER A 257 26.10 29.72 7.92
C SER A 257 24.57 29.78 7.73
N LYS A 258 23.83 29.96 8.82
CA LYS A 258 22.49 30.56 8.85
C LYS A 258 22.60 31.95 9.46
N ASN A 259 23.13 32.92 8.70
CA ASN A 259 22.67 34.31 8.68
C ASN A 259 23.54 35.20 7.77
N ASN A 260 22.88 35.78 6.76
CA ASN A 260 23.13 37.05 6.06
C ASN A 260 24.58 37.55 5.92
N LYS A 261 25.18 37.28 4.75
CA LYS A 261 25.97 38.27 4.01
C LYS A 261 25.57 38.24 2.54
N LYS A 262 25.14 39.40 2.01
CA LYS A 262 25.13 39.70 0.57
C LYS A 262 26.55 39.46 0.05
N LYS A 263 26.80 38.31 -0.57
CA LYS A 263 27.95 38.12 -1.45
C LYS A 263 27.51 38.56 -2.83
N THR A 264 28.18 39.59 -3.33
CA THR A 264 28.24 39.95 -4.74
C THR A 264 28.50 38.71 -5.59
N ASP A 265 27.82 38.61 -6.72
CA ASP A 265 27.92 37.53 -7.70
C ASP A 265 29.34 37.38 -8.25
N GLU A 266 30.22 36.73 -7.51
CA GLU A 266 31.40 36.08 -8.09
C GLU A 266 30.92 34.78 -8.72
N LYS A 267 30.79 34.79 -10.06
CA LYS A 267 30.61 33.58 -10.86
C LYS A 267 31.68 32.59 -10.43
N THR A 268 31.26 31.51 -9.77
CA THR A 268 32.11 30.34 -9.58
C THR A 268 32.36 29.79 -10.97
N GLU A 269 33.58 29.98 -11.50
CA GLU A 269 33.99 29.35 -12.75
C GLU A 269 33.96 27.84 -12.53
N VAL A 270 32.86 27.22 -12.97
CA VAL A 270 32.76 25.78 -13.10
C VAL A 270 33.66 25.41 -14.28
N ASN A 271 34.88 24.97 -13.98
CA ASN A 271 35.74 24.37 -14.99
C ASN A 271 34.99 23.15 -15.55
N ASN A 272 34.55 23.24 -16.81
CA ASN A 272 33.97 22.12 -17.54
C ASN A 272 35.05 21.05 -17.69
N VAL A 273 35.11 20.11 -16.75
CA VAL A 273 35.94 18.92 -16.88
C VAL A 273 35.37 18.10 -18.05
N PRO A 274 36.16 17.82 -19.10
CA PRO A 274 35.70 16.99 -20.20
C PRO A 274 35.25 15.63 -19.67
N GLY A 275 34.13 15.16 -20.20
CA GLY A 275 33.63 13.83 -19.92
C GLY A 275 34.54 12.73 -20.47
N LYS A 276 34.96 11.79 -19.62
CA LYS A 276 35.77 10.61 -19.98
C LYS A 276 35.25 9.35 -19.27
N ILE A 277 35.26 8.23 -19.99
CA ILE A 277 35.21 6.88 -19.41
C ILE A 277 36.58 6.60 -18.78
N TYR A 278 36.61 6.02 -17.58
CA TYR A 278 37.86 5.70 -16.92
C TYR A 278 38.45 4.40 -17.45
N ASP A 279 39.74 4.42 -17.77
CA ASP A 279 40.48 3.21 -18.18
C ASP A 279 40.51 2.17 -17.05
N THR A 280 40.41 2.62 -15.80
CA THR A 280 40.22 1.75 -14.62
C THR A 280 39.20 2.42 -13.69
N PRO A 281 38.15 1.70 -13.26
CA PRO A 281 37.15 2.24 -12.35
C PRO A 281 37.76 2.72 -11.03
N LYS A 282 37.21 3.78 -10.46
CA LYS A 282 37.59 4.26 -9.13
C LYS A 282 36.77 3.53 -8.08
N PHE A 283 37.44 3.06 -7.04
CA PHE A 283 36.82 2.40 -5.89
C PHE A 283 37.02 3.27 -4.67
N LEU A 284 35.93 3.77 -4.11
CA LEU A 284 35.90 4.75 -3.03
C LEU A 284 35.13 4.19 -1.83
N PRO A 285 35.55 4.48 -0.58
CA PRO A 285 34.74 4.17 0.59
C PRO A 285 33.47 5.05 0.61
N ALA A 286 32.33 4.45 0.93
CA ALA A 286 31.02 5.11 1.00
C ALA A 286 30.34 4.90 2.37
N GLY A 287 31.13 4.96 3.43
CA GLY A 287 30.75 4.53 4.78
C GLY A 287 31.37 3.18 5.15
N ASP A 288 31.06 2.66 6.33
CA ASP A 288 31.73 1.48 6.88
C ASP A 288 31.43 0.18 6.10
N LYS A 289 30.22 0.08 5.54
CA LYS A 289 29.72 -1.13 4.85
C LYS A 289 29.51 -0.96 3.35
N TYR A 290 29.99 0.14 2.76
CA TYR A 290 29.72 0.44 1.37
C TYR A 290 30.96 0.82 0.58
N MET A 291 31.00 0.37 -0.66
CA MET A 291 32.00 0.73 -1.67
C MET A 291 31.27 1.40 -2.83
N LEU A 292 31.70 2.63 -3.17
CA LEU A 292 31.27 3.32 -4.38
C LEU A 292 32.27 3.01 -5.51
N ILE A 293 31.73 2.59 -6.65
CA ILE A 293 32.49 2.34 -7.88
C ILE A 293 32.08 3.40 -8.90
N GLU A 294 33.04 4.15 -9.41
CA GLU A 294 32.82 5.12 -10.49
C GLU A 294 33.51 4.63 -11.76
N PHE A 295 32.73 4.44 -12.83
CA PHE A 295 33.24 3.98 -14.14
C PHE A 295 33.66 5.14 -15.05
N GLY A 296 33.20 6.35 -14.76
CA GLY A 296 33.51 7.56 -15.53
C GLY A 296 32.77 8.79 -14.99
N ASN A 297 33.06 9.96 -15.56
CA ASN A 297 32.36 11.22 -15.24
C ASN A 297 31.38 11.63 -16.36
N VAL A 298 30.89 10.66 -17.16
CA VAL A 298 29.92 10.87 -18.25
C VAL A 298 28.71 10.00 -18.02
N MET A 299 27.52 10.53 -18.28
CA MET A 299 26.31 9.69 -18.32
C MET A 299 26.04 9.24 -19.76
N ASN A 300 26.28 7.97 -20.04
CA ASN A 300 25.94 7.28 -21.28
C ASN A 300 25.41 5.86 -20.99
N LEU A 301 24.87 5.22 -22.02
CA LEU A 301 24.31 3.86 -21.91
C LEU A 301 25.39 2.82 -21.63
N GLU A 302 26.56 2.97 -22.25
CA GLU A 302 27.69 2.06 -22.09
C GLU A 302 28.10 1.89 -20.63
N LEU A 303 28.34 2.98 -19.90
CA LEU A 303 28.70 2.91 -18.48
C LEU A 303 27.57 2.36 -17.62
N ASN A 304 26.31 2.65 -17.98
CA ASN A 304 25.18 2.08 -17.26
C ASN A 304 25.08 0.57 -17.48
N PHE A 305 25.31 0.08 -18.70
CA PHE A 305 25.33 -1.34 -19.00
C PHE A 305 26.49 -2.04 -18.30
N THR A 306 27.66 -1.40 -18.23
CA THR A 306 28.79 -1.90 -17.43
C THR A 306 28.43 -2.04 -15.96
N ALA A 307 27.79 -1.04 -15.36
CA ALA A 307 27.34 -1.10 -13.97
C ALA A 307 26.31 -2.22 -13.74
N GLN A 308 25.31 -2.32 -14.62
CA GLN A 308 24.26 -3.35 -14.54
C GLN A 308 24.84 -4.76 -14.73
N ASN A 309 25.78 -4.94 -15.66
CA ASN A 309 26.44 -6.23 -15.89
C ASN A 309 27.33 -6.62 -14.72
N LEU A 310 28.05 -5.68 -14.12
CA LEU A 310 28.84 -5.98 -12.94
C LEU A 310 27.93 -6.39 -11.76
N ALA A 311 26.81 -5.69 -11.55
CA ALA A 311 25.82 -6.09 -10.55
C ALA A 311 25.29 -7.52 -10.78
N LYS A 312 24.98 -7.85 -12.04
CA LYS A 312 24.59 -9.22 -12.44
C LYS A 312 25.71 -10.23 -12.21
N ALA A 313 26.95 -9.92 -12.59
CA ALA A 313 28.09 -10.80 -12.43
C ALA A 313 28.41 -11.09 -10.96
N ILE A 314 28.35 -10.07 -10.10
CA ILE A 314 28.49 -10.22 -8.64
C ILE A 314 27.45 -11.21 -8.09
N LYS A 315 26.20 -11.08 -8.53
CA LYS A 315 25.10 -11.97 -8.13
C LYS A 315 25.29 -13.39 -8.65
N ASP A 316 25.62 -13.55 -9.93
CA ASP A 316 25.77 -14.86 -10.57
C ASP A 316 26.97 -15.64 -9.99
N HIS A 317 28.07 -14.95 -9.67
CA HIS A 317 29.25 -15.54 -9.02
C HIS A 317 29.10 -15.71 -7.51
N LYS A 318 28.03 -15.16 -6.90
CA LYS A 318 27.78 -15.17 -5.45
C LYS A 318 29.00 -14.69 -4.67
N VAL A 319 29.53 -13.51 -5.06
CA VAL A 319 30.68 -12.88 -4.41
C VAL A 319 30.46 -12.83 -2.89
N LYS A 320 31.40 -13.39 -2.14
CA LYS A 320 31.25 -13.56 -0.69
C LYS A 320 31.26 -12.21 0.01
N GLY A 321 30.40 -12.05 1.01
CA GLY A 321 30.31 -10.83 1.80
C GLY A 321 29.64 -9.66 1.10
N VAL A 322 29.11 -9.81 -0.12
CA VAL A 322 28.30 -8.78 -0.79
C VAL A 322 26.81 -9.07 -0.60
N TYR A 323 26.07 -8.12 -0.03
CA TYR A 323 24.63 -8.24 0.22
C TYR A 323 23.79 -7.67 -0.91
N GLU A 324 24.17 -6.49 -1.41
CA GLU A 324 23.37 -5.73 -2.36
C GLU A 324 24.25 -4.88 -3.27
N THR A 325 23.83 -4.72 -4.52
CA THR A 325 24.44 -3.82 -5.50
C THR A 325 23.38 -2.89 -6.04
N SER A 326 23.68 -1.59 -6.10
CA SER A 326 22.79 -0.55 -6.62
C SER A 326 23.48 0.19 -7.77
N PRO A 327 23.34 -0.28 -9.02
CA PRO A 327 23.87 0.40 -10.20
C PRO A 327 23.06 1.67 -10.49
N CYS A 328 23.75 2.77 -10.80
CA CYS A 328 23.14 4.08 -11.03
C CYS A 328 23.96 4.90 -12.04
N PHE A 329 23.42 5.09 -13.25
CA PHE A 329 24.10 5.81 -14.34
C PHE A 329 25.54 5.31 -14.57
N ALA A 330 26.55 6.11 -14.20
CA ALA A 330 27.98 5.86 -14.40
C ALA A 330 28.69 5.33 -13.14
N SER A 331 27.93 4.96 -12.12
CA SER A 331 28.46 4.43 -10.87
C SER A 331 27.64 3.26 -10.35
N MET A 332 28.17 2.59 -9.33
CA MET A 332 27.46 1.55 -8.59
C MET A 332 27.87 1.61 -7.12
N ILE A 333 26.90 1.46 -6.21
CA ILE A 333 27.18 1.21 -4.80
C ILE A 333 27.10 -0.29 -4.54
N VAL A 334 28.06 -0.80 -3.77
CA VAL A 334 28.11 -2.18 -3.28
C VAL A 334 28.01 -2.16 -1.76
N HIS A 335 26.99 -2.81 -1.23
CA HIS A 335 26.83 -3.08 0.20
C HIS A 335 27.51 -4.41 0.52
N TYR A 336 28.51 -4.39 1.40
CA TYR A 336 29.28 -5.56 1.79
C TYR A 336 29.48 -5.64 3.31
N GLU A 337 29.83 -6.82 3.81
CA GLU A 337 30.20 -7.06 5.21
C GLU A 337 31.73 -7.02 5.38
N PRO A 338 32.29 -6.00 6.05
CA PRO A 338 33.73 -5.91 6.28
C PRO A 338 34.30 -7.04 7.14
N GLU A 339 33.47 -7.74 7.91
CA GLU A 339 33.88 -8.93 8.66
C GLU A 339 34.08 -10.15 7.76
N GLU A 340 33.38 -10.23 6.62
CA GLU A 340 33.49 -11.34 5.68
C GLU A 340 34.51 -11.10 4.55
N ILE A 341 34.61 -9.85 4.07
CA ILE A 341 35.54 -9.45 3.00
C ILE A 341 36.08 -8.04 3.24
N LYS A 342 37.41 -7.86 3.18
CA LYS A 342 38.01 -6.53 3.36
C LYS A 342 37.88 -5.68 2.11
N PHE A 343 37.83 -4.36 2.26
CA PHE A 343 37.67 -3.41 1.15
C PHE A 343 38.65 -3.67 -0.02
N ASN A 344 39.93 -3.89 0.27
CA ASN A 344 40.94 -4.13 -0.77
C ASN A 344 40.79 -5.51 -1.44
N GLU A 345 40.32 -6.52 -0.71
CA GLU A 345 40.05 -7.84 -1.25
C GLU A 345 38.84 -7.78 -2.19
N LEU A 346 37.74 -7.16 -1.74
CA LEU A 346 36.56 -6.90 -2.55
C LEU A 346 36.93 -6.12 -3.82
N LYS A 347 37.72 -5.05 -3.68
CA LYS A 347 38.20 -4.26 -4.83
C LYS A 347 38.92 -5.14 -5.87
N ASN A 348 39.83 -6.01 -5.43
CA ASN A 348 40.58 -6.88 -6.34
C ASN A 348 39.67 -7.91 -7.02
N GLU A 349 38.71 -8.47 -6.28
CA GLU A 349 37.71 -9.40 -6.83
C GLU A 349 36.84 -8.72 -7.88
N LEU A 350 36.36 -7.51 -7.60
CA LEU A 350 35.56 -6.74 -8.55
C LEU A 350 36.37 -6.31 -9.78
N ILE A 351 37.64 -5.96 -9.65
CA ILE A 351 38.53 -5.69 -10.80
C ILE A 351 38.66 -6.95 -11.66
N SER A 352 38.85 -8.12 -11.05
CA SER A 352 38.92 -9.39 -11.77
C SER A 352 37.62 -9.69 -12.52
N LEU A 353 36.47 -9.44 -11.90
CA LEU A 353 35.17 -9.60 -12.55
C LEU A 353 35.01 -8.64 -13.72
N ILE A 354 35.34 -7.36 -13.56
CA ILE A 354 35.26 -6.36 -14.63
C ILE A 354 36.12 -6.77 -15.83
N ASN A 355 37.34 -7.24 -15.59
CA ASN A 355 38.23 -7.71 -16.67
C ASN A 355 37.74 -9.00 -17.35
N SER A 356 36.87 -9.77 -16.69
CA SER A 356 36.24 -10.96 -17.27
C SER A 356 34.98 -10.64 -18.07
N LEU A 357 34.41 -9.44 -17.91
CA LEU A 357 33.27 -9.00 -18.70
C LEU A 357 33.71 -8.76 -20.15
N GLY A 358 32.92 -9.28 -21.09
CA GLY A 358 33.12 -9.05 -22.52
C GLY A 358 32.87 -7.59 -22.93
N PRO A 359 33.08 -7.27 -24.21
CA PRO A 359 32.82 -5.93 -24.75
C PRO A 359 31.36 -5.51 -24.53
N SER A 360 31.16 -4.21 -24.27
CA SER A 360 29.85 -3.62 -23.95
C SER A 360 28.87 -3.65 -25.12
N ASP A 361 29.37 -3.75 -26.35
CA ASP A 361 28.57 -3.69 -27.58
C ASP A 361 27.77 -4.98 -27.86
N GLU A 362 28.08 -6.08 -27.18
CA GLU A 362 27.39 -7.37 -27.32
C GLU A 362 26.35 -7.63 -26.20
N ILE A 363 26.10 -6.63 -25.35
CA ILE A 363 25.22 -6.80 -24.19
C ILE A 363 23.76 -6.73 -24.61
N GLU A 364 23.04 -7.84 -24.45
CA GLU A 364 21.58 -7.89 -24.55
C GLU A 364 20.94 -7.91 -23.16
N ILE A 365 19.95 -7.04 -22.93
CA ILE A 365 19.21 -6.96 -21.67
C ILE A 365 17.70 -7.04 -21.94
N ASN A 366 17.03 -7.93 -21.20
CA ASN A 366 15.57 -8.05 -21.24
C ASN A 366 14.91 -6.76 -20.74
N SER A 367 14.18 -6.07 -21.62
CA SER A 367 13.50 -4.83 -21.27
C SER A 367 12.00 -4.87 -21.58
N ARG A 368 11.24 -4.02 -20.89
CA ARG A 368 9.80 -3.79 -21.08
C ARG A 368 9.56 -2.33 -21.42
N ILE A 369 8.63 -2.09 -22.33
CA ILE A 369 8.20 -0.73 -22.68
C ILE A 369 6.90 -0.43 -21.94
N PHE A 370 6.92 0.63 -21.13
CA PHE A 370 5.75 1.18 -20.48
C PHE A 370 5.36 2.50 -21.14
N SER A 371 4.06 2.71 -21.40
CA SER A 371 3.55 3.98 -21.94
C SER A 371 2.69 4.66 -20.88
N PHE A 372 3.09 5.86 -20.47
CA PHE A 372 2.40 6.62 -19.43
C PHE A 372 1.71 7.87 -20.01
N PRO A 373 0.39 8.05 -19.78
CA PRO A 373 -0.27 9.29 -20.14
C PRO A 373 0.27 10.42 -19.25
N THR A 374 0.80 11.46 -19.88
CA THR A 374 1.40 12.60 -19.18
C THR A 374 0.67 13.89 -19.54
N VAL A 375 0.29 14.64 -18.52
CA VAL A 375 -0.33 15.97 -18.66
C VAL A 375 0.74 17.01 -18.41
N TYR A 376 1.01 17.84 -19.41
CA TYR A 376 1.92 18.98 -19.28
C TYR A 376 1.18 20.21 -18.74
N LEU A 377 1.89 21.02 -17.96
CA LEU A 377 1.41 22.32 -17.44
C LEU A 377 0.14 22.21 -16.59
N ASP A 378 -0.02 21.10 -15.87
CA ASP A 378 -1.14 20.87 -14.98
C ASP A 378 -1.14 21.84 -13.78
N LYS A 379 -2.29 21.97 -13.12
CA LYS A 379 -2.45 22.89 -11.99
C LYS A 379 -1.62 22.49 -10.76
N TRP A 380 -1.44 21.20 -10.51
CA TRP A 380 -0.79 20.71 -9.30
C TRP A 380 0.72 20.95 -9.35
N THR A 381 1.34 20.79 -10.53
CA THR A 381 2.74 21.14 -10.74
C THR A 381 2.97 22.65 -10.58
N LYS A 382 2.03 23.49 -11.04
CA LYS A 382 2.08 24.94 -10.82
C LYS A 382 1.97 25.29 -9.33
N GLU A 383 1.00 24.72 -8.62
CA GLU A 383 0.84 24.88 -7.18
C GLU A 383 2.11 24.47 -6.41
N CYS A 384 2.79 23.41 -6.82
CA CYS A 384 4.06 22.98 -6.23
C CYS A 384 5.19 24.01 -6.40
N ILE A 385 5.29 24.65 -7.56
CA ILE A 385 6.28 25.70 -7.84
C ILE A 385 5.96 26.97 -7.06
N GLU A 386 4.68 27.33 -6.95
CA GLU A 386 4.20 28.47 -6.17
C GLU A 386 4.47 28.26 -4.68
N ASP A 387 4.18 27.06 -4.14
CA ASP A 387 4.47 26.70 -2.75
C ASP A 387 5.96 26.84 -2.41
N TYR A 388 6.82 26.31 -3.28
CA TYR A 388 8.27 26.48 -3.17
C TYR A 388 8.68 27.96 -3.20
N SER A 389 8.12 28.73 -4.14
CA SER A 389 8.47 30.14 -4.33
C SER A 389 8.03 31.01 -3.15
N ASN A 390 6.90 30.68 -2.53
CA ASN A 390 6.36 31.38 -1.37
C ASN A 390 7.11 31.05 -0.08
N LYS A 391 7.56 29.79 0.09
CA LYS A 391 8.15 29.32 1.35
C LYS A 391 9.68 29.34 1.37
N ILE A 392 10.33 29.16 0.23
CA ILE A 392 11.76 28.80 0.17
C ILE A 392 12.55 29.82 -0.64
N ALA A 393 12.33 29.89 -1.96
CA ALA A 393 13.08 30.80 -2.82
C ALA A 393 12.30 31.12 -4.10
N LYS A 394 12.24 32.41 -4.47
CA LYS A 394 11.59 32.86 -5.70
C LYS A 394 12.26 32.19 -6.90
N LYS A 395 11.46 31.51 -7.72
CA LYS A 395 11.95 30.76 -8.88
C LYS A 395 11.10 31.05 -10.12
N LYS A 396 11.76 31.06 -11.28
CA LYS A 396 11.07 31.01 -12.57
C LYS A 396 10.39 29.63 -12.71
N PRO A 397 9.17 29.54 -13.28
CA PRO A 397 8.55 28.24 -13.44
C PRO A 397 9.37 27.33 -14.37
N ASP A 398 9.35 26.04 -14.08
CA ASP A 398 10.27 25.05 -14.66
C ASP A 398 10.15 24.95 -16.20
N PRO A 399 8.96 24.90 -16.83
CA PRO A 399 8.85 24.81 -18.29
C PRO A 399 9.52 25.97 -19.02
N GLU A 400 9.36 27.20 -18.51
CA GLU A 400 9.96 28.40 -19.07
C GLU A 400 11.48 28.41 -18.87
N LEU A 401 11.96 27.93 -17.71
CA LEU A 401 13.38 27.81 -17.42
C LEU A 401 14.05 26.75 -18.30
N ILE A 402 13.41 25.60 -18.52
CA ILE A 402 13.92 24.53 -19.40
C ILE A 402 13.97 25.02 -20.84
N THR A 403 12.92 25.71 -21.30
CA THR A 403 12.86 26.28 -22.65
C THR A 403 14.03 27.25 -22.88
N GLU A 404 14.26 28.17 -21.93
CA GLU A 404 15.35 29.15 -21.99
C GLU A 404 16.74 28.49 -21.98
N LEU A 405 17.02 27.59 -21.03
CA LEU A 405 18.34 26.99 -20.87
C LEU A 405 18.74 26.07 -22.04
N ASN A 406 17.77 25.57 -22.81
CA ASN A 406 18.00 24.67 -23.93
C ASN A 406 17.80 25.35 -25.29
N ASN A 407 17.69 26.69 -25.33
CA ASN A 407 17.48 27.47 -26.55
C ASN A 407 16.30 26.98 -27.40
N LEU A 408 15.21 26.61 -26.74
CA LEU A 408 13.97 26.19 -27.41
C LEU A 408 13.11 27.43 -27.74
N GLU A 409 12.41 27.39 -28.86
CA GLU A 409 11.54 28.46 -29.37
C GLU A 409 10.41 28.80 -28.40
N ASN A 410 9.81 27.78 -27.77
CA ASN A 410 8.66 27.91 -26.88
C ASN A 410 8.44 26.63 -26.06
N ILE A 411 7.53 26.71 -25.09
CA ILE A 411 7.14 25.58 -24.23
C ILE A 411 6.58 24.42 -25.05
N ASP A 412 5.88 24.66 -26.16
CA ASP A 412 5.36 23.58 -27.01
C ASP A 412 6.50 22.77 -27.66
N GLN A 413 7.62 23.42 -28.02
CA GLN A 413 8.81 22.72 -28.49
C GLN A 413 9.41 21.88 -27.37
N PHE A 414 9.46 22.38 -26.13
CA PHE A 414 9.87 21.59 -24.97
C PHE A 414 9.00 20.33 -24.82
N VAL A 415 7.67 20.47 -24.84
CA VAL A 415 6.74 19.34 -24.72
C VAL A 415 7.00 18.33 -25.84
N ARG A 416 7.16 18.78 -27.09
CA ARG A 416 7.48 17.90 -28.23
C ARG A 416 8.80 17.18 -28.02
N VAL A 417 9.89 17.87 -27.72
CA VAL A 417 11.22 17.26 -27.53
C VAL A 417 11.20 16.23 -26.42
N HIS A 418 10.58 16.57 -25.28
CA HIS A 418 10.48 15.68 -24.14
C HIS A 418 9.66 14.41 -24.42
N SER A 419 8.62 14.49 -25.25
CA SER A 419 7.74 13.35 -25.55
C SER A 419 8.17 12.53 -26.77
N SER A 420 9.19 12.99 -27.52
CA SER A 420 9.62 12.38 -28.79
C SER A 420 10.63 11.25 -28.65
N THR A 421 10.97 10.84 -27.42
CA THR A 421 11.97 9.79 -27.18
C THR A 421 11.50 8.78 -26.14
N GLU A 422 12.03 7.57 -26.23
CA GLU A 422 12.01 6.59 -25.16
C GLU A 422 13.03 6.93 -24.07
N TYR A 423 12.65 6.67 -22.83
CA TYR A 423 13.50 6.89 -21.66
C TYR A 423 14.00 5.57 -21.11
N TRP A 424 15.32 5.40 -21.05
CA TRP A 424 15.96 4.26 -20.41
C TRP A 424 16.03 4.44 -18.89
N VAL A 425 15.53 3.47 -18.13
CA VAL A 425 15.64 3.46 -16.67
C VAL A 425 17.04 3.01 -16.26
N ALA A 426 17.87 3.98 -15.89
CA ALA A 426 19.26 3.78 -15.52
C ALA A 426 19.43 3.30 -14.07
N ALA A 427 18.48 3.63 -13.19
CA ALA A 427 18.47 3.27 -11.78
C ALA A 427 17.06 3.36 -11.19
N ILE A 428 16.86 2.78 -10.01
CA ILE A 428 15.66 2.96 -9.18
C ILE A 428 16.13 3.45 -7.81
N GLY A 429 15.59 4.58 -7.32
CA GLY A 429 16.06 5.18 -6.07
C GLY A 429 15.38 6.50 -5.68
N PHE A 430 15.98 7.29 -4.78
CA PHE A 430 15.43 8.49 -4.11
C PHE A 430 14.29 8.20 -3.12
N TRP A 431 13.31 7.41 -3.54
CA TRP A 431 12.29 6.76 -2.72
C TRP A 431 12.00 5.39 -3.35
N PRO A 432 11.64 4.34 -2.58
CA PRO A 432 11.43 3.01 -3.14
C PRO A 432 10.54 3.03 -4.38
N GLY A 433 11.11 2.62 -5.52
CA GLY A 433 10.39 2.47 -6.79
C GLY A 433 10.39 3.68 -7.74
N LEU A 434 11.07 4.79 -7.44
CA LEU A 434 11.16 5.90 -8.39
C LEU A 434 12.29 5.69 -9.41
N PRO A 435 11.99 5.74 -10.73
CA PRO A 435 12.99 5.51 -11.76
C PRO A 435 13.80 6.78 -12.05
N PHE A 436 15.11 6.61 -12.17
CA PHE A 436 16.03 7.56 -12.77
C PHE A 436 16.22 7.21 -14.24
N MET A 437 16.01 8.17 -15.13
CA MET A 437 15.99 7.88 -16.56
C MET A 437 16.87 8.80 -17.39
N MET A 438 17.32 8.26 -18.52
CA MET A 438 18.01 8.99 -19.59
C MET A 438 17.25 8.86 -20.91
N ALA A 439 17.15 9.96 -21.66
CA ALA A 439 16.62 9.92 -23.02
C ALA A 439 17.53 9.06 -23.91
N LEU A 440 16.94 8.18 -24.71
CA LEU A 440 17.69 7.36 -25.66
C LEU A 440 18.12 8.16 -26.89
N ASP A 441 17.31 9.11 -27.34
CA ASP A 441 17.71 10.03 -28.41
C ASP A 441 18.56 11.16 -27.83
N PRO A 442 19.84 11.29 -28.23
CA PRO A 442 20.72 12.36 -27.73
C PRO A 442 20.19 13.76 -28.03
N ARG A 443 19.35 13.93 -29.07
CA ARG A 443 18.71 15.21 -29.43
C ARG A 443 17.62 15.63 -28.45
N CYS A 444 17.08 14.68 -27.69
CA CYS A 444 16.07 14.92 -26.66
C CYS A 444 16.67 15.14 -25.27
N LYS A 445 18.01 15.26 -25.19
CA LYS A 445 18.73 15.50 -23.95
C LYS A 445 18.62 16.97 -23.53
N LEU A 446 17.73 17.25 -22.58
CA LEU A 446 17.53 18.58 -22.00
C LEU A 446 18.32 18.77 -20.70
N THR A 447 18.75 20.01 -20.43
CA THR A 447 19.54 20.38 -19.24
C THR A 447 18.79 21.41 -18.39
N VAL A 448 18.68 21.15 -17.08
CA VAL A 448 18.15 22.11 -16.09
C VAL A 448 18.81 21.86 -14.72
N PRO A 449 19.20 22.88 -13.95
CA PRO A 449 19.78 22.66 -12.62
C PRO A 449 18.78 22.07 -11.62
N LYS A 450 19.29 21.32 -10.64
CA LYS A 450 18.51 20.93 -9.45
C LYS A 450 18.05 22.18 -8.68
N TYR A 451 16.93 22.04 -7.99
CA TYR A 451 16.50 23.03 -7.01
C TYR A 451 17.56 23.18 -5.91
N ASN A 452 17.87 24.41 -5.54
CA ASN A 452 18.78 24.73 -4.45
C ASN A 452 18.20 25.86 -3.59
N PRO A 453 17.75 25.57 -2.35
CA PRO A 453 17.63 24.24 -1.72
C PRO A 453 16.50 23.38 -2.33
N PRO A 454 16.42 22.06 -2.04
CA PRO A 454 15.37 21.18 -2.60
C PRO A 454 13.97 21.52 -2.08
N ARG A 455 12.94 21.06 -2.81
CA ARG A 455 11.54 21.19 -2.40
C ARG A 455 11.24 20.31 -1.17
N THR A 456 10.31 20.76 -0.34
CA THR A 456 9.79 20.00 0.82
C THR A 456 8.52 19.20 0.51
N TRP A 457 7.84 19.50 -0.59
CA TRP A 457 6.62 18.83 -1.03
C TRP A 457 6.56 18.73 -2.56
N THR A 458 5.96 17.66 -3.07
CA THR A 458 5.67 17.47 -4.51
C THR A 458 4.43 16.57 -4.64
N PRO A 459 3.47 16.90 -5.53
CA PRO A 459 2.28 16.08 -5.77
C PRO A 459 2.61 14.63 -6.20
N LYS A 460 1.67 13.72 -5.97
CA LYS A 460 1.77 12.33 -6.44
C LYS A 460 1.71 12.30 -7.98
N GLY A 461 2.65 11.58 -8.59
CA GLY A 461 2.65 11.33 -10.04
C GLY A 461 3.26 12.46 -10.86
N THR A 462 3.93 13.42 -10.22
CA THR A 462 4.64 14.49 -10.90
C THR A 462 5.84 13.94 -11.68
N VAL A 463 5.98 14.38 -12.93
CA VAL A 463 7.17 14.10 -13.74
C VAL A 463 8.17 15.25 -13.53
N GLY A 464 9.35 14.95 -12.99
CA GLY A 464 10.42 15.91 -12.76
C GLY A 464 11.52 15.81 -13.82
N TRP A 465 12.13 16.94 -14.14
CA TRP A 465 13.36 17.01 -14.94
C TRP A 465 14.48 17.62 -14.10
N VAL A 466 15.68 17.04 -14.20
CA VAL A 466 16.88 17.41 -13.47
C VAL A 466 18.07 17.29 -14.44
N VAL A 467 19.21 17.93 -14.19
CA VAL A 467 20.42 17.93 -15.04
C VAL A 467 20.62 16.60 -15.75
N LEU A 468 20.37 16.56 -17.07
CA LEU A 468 20.48 15.39 -17.95
C LEU A 468 19.63 14.15 -17.57
N GLN A 469 18.65 14.30 -16.69
CA GLN A 469 17.91 13.22 -16.04
C GLN A 469 16.41 13.53 -15.96
N LEU A 470 15.56 12.56 -16.30
CA LEU A 470 14.16 12.58 -15.88
C LEU A 470 14.03 11.83 -14.56
N VAL A 471 13.32 12.41 -13.59
CA VAL A 471 12.97 11.78 -12.31
C VAL A 471 11.45 11.78 -12.20
N PHE A 472 10.81 10.60 -12.22
CA PHE A 472 9.40 10.51 -11.82
C PHE A 472 9.31 10.68 -10.30
N ILE A 473 8.50 11.61 -9.81
CA ILE A 473 8.29 11.85 -8.38
C ILE A 473 6.87 11.40 -8.02
N GLN A 474 6.77 10.22 -7.41
CA GLN A 474 5.55 9.74 -6.78
C GLN A 474 5.73 9.80 -5.27
N ILE A 475 5.36 10.91 -4.63
CA ILE A 475 5.32 10.99 -3.15
C ILE A 475 3.90 10.65 -2.70
N VAL A 476 3.69 9.46 -2.13
CA VAL A 476 2.68 9.22 -1.09
C VAL A 476 3.28 8.27 -0.06
N TYR A 477 3.13 8.64 1.22
CA TYR A 477 3.36 7.80 2.38
C TYR A 477 2.81 6.38 2.17
N GLN A 478 3.65 5.37 2.42
CA GLN A 478 3.28 3.96 2.56
C GLN A 478 2.24 3.47 1.53
N VAL A 479 2.71 2.83 0.45
CA VAL A 479 2.16 1.57 -0.06
C VAL A 479 3.11 1.07 -1.14
N VAL A 480 3.51 -0.19 -0.98
CA VAL A 480 4.23 -1.03 -1.94
C VAL A 480 3.62 -0.89 -3.34
N ILE A 481 4.45 -0.66 -4.35
CA ILE A 481 3.99 -0.50 -5.73
C ILE A 481 3.42 -1.83 -6.26
N LYS A 482 2.08 -1.92 -6.31
CA LYS A 482 1.36 -2.72 -7.31
C LYS A 482 1.43 -1.92 -8.62
N PHE A 483 2.18 -2.42 -9.60
CA PHE A 483 2.49 -1.79 -10.89
C PHE A 483 1.28 -1.62 -11.85
N LEU A 484 0.02 -1.68 -11.35
CA LEU A 484 -1.15 -1.89 -12.22
C LEU A 484 -2.36 -0.96 -12.08
N GLU A 485 -2.34 0.09 -11.25
CA GLU A 485 -3.48 1.01 -11.18
C GLU A 485 -3.09 2.46 -11.39
N LEU A 486 -3.09 2.88 -12.65
CA LEU A 486 -3.33 4.27 -13.05
C LEU A 486 -4.71 4.34 -13.73
N SER A 487 -5.77 4.11 -12.96
CA SER A 487 -7.14 4.34 -13.41
C SER A 487 -7.40 5.86 -13.49
N LEU A 488 -7.53 6.37 -14.71
CA LEU A 488 -7.90 7.76 -15.00
C LEU A 488 -9.32 8.05 -14.49
N PHE A 489 -9.45 8.97 -13.52
CA PHE A 489 -10.68 9.74 -13.37
C PHE A 489 -10.64 10.93 -14.34
N LEU A 490 -11.36 10.82 -15.46
CA LEU A 490 -11.56 11.88 -16.44
C LEU A 490 -12.84 12.64 -16.10
N TYR A 491 -12.71 13.80 -15.45
CA TYR A 491 -13.74 14.84 -15.51
C TYR A 491 -13.23 16.02 -16.33
N GLY A 492 -14.05 16.40 -17.32
CA GLY A 492 -13.72 17.30 -18.41
C GLY A 492 -13.18 18.66 -17.96
N THR A 493 -12.08 19.08 -18.61
CA THR A 493 -11.67 20.49 -18.70
C THR A 493 -10.95 20.69 -20.04
N PRO A 494 -11.10 21.85 -20.71
CA PRO A 494 -10.68 22.03 -22.09
C PRO A 494 -9.17 22.34 -22.22
N LYS A 495 -8.59 21.91 -23.34
CA LYS A 495 -7.21 22.19 -23.81
C LYS A 495 -6.07 21.74 -22.87
N LYS A 496 -5.99 20.45 -22.58
CA LYS A 496 -4.74 19.83 -22.08
C LYS A 496 -3.98 19.19 -23.24
N VAL A 497 -2.69 19.47 -23.37
CA VAL A 497 -1.80 18.76 -24.29
C VAL A 497 -1.50 17.40 -23.66
N PHE A 498 -2.21 16.37 -24.11
CA PHE A 498 -1.98 15.00 -23.71
C PHE A 498 -0.90 14.38 -24.60
N GLN A 499 0.16 13.88 -23.98
CA GLN A 499 1.20 13.12 -24.67
C GLN A 499 1.48 11.83 -23.89
N TYR A 500 2.08 10.85 -24.57
CA TYR A 500 2.53 9.61 -23.93
C TYR A 500 4.05 9.64 -23.77
N LEU A 501 4.53 9.27 -22.58
CA LEU A 501 5.94 8.99 -22.37
C LEU A 501 6.16 7.49 -22.44
N LYS A 502 7.12 7.07 -23.27
CA LYS A 502 7.55 5.68 -23.36
C LYS A 502 8.80 5.48 -22.49
N ILE A 503 8.74 4.52 -21.58
CA ILE A 503 9.80 4.20 -20.62
C ILE A 503 10.23 2.75 -20.85
N ILE A 504 11.52 2.55 -21.05
CA ILE A 504 12.13 1.22 -21.19
C ILE A 504 12.72 0.84 -19.83
N TYR A 505 12.18 -0.24 -19.25
CA TYR A 505 12.53 -0.72 -17.92
C TYR A 505 13.05 -2.16 -18.00
N VAL A 506 14.14 -2.44 -17.30
CA VAL A 506 14.67 -3.81 -17.17
C VAL A 506 14.17 -4.44 -15.89
N PHE A 507 13.64 -5.66 -15.98
CA PHE A 507 13.35 -6.45 -14.79
C PHE A 507 14.66 -6.94 -14.18
N PHE A 508 15.20 -6.19 -13.23
CA PHE A 508 16.10 -6.75 -12.24
C PHE A 508 15.25 -7.17 -11.05
N ASN A 509 15.36 -8.44 -10.64
CA ASN A 509 14.66 -9.04 -9.52
C ASN A 509 14.80 -8.17 -8.25
N LEU A 510 13.91 -7.18 -8.09
CA LEU A 510 13.47 -6.70 -6.80
C LEU A 510 12.77 -7.89 -6.16
N VAL A 511 13.43 -8.43 -5.15
CA VAL A 511 12.97 -9.47 -4.26
C VAL A 511 11.48 -9.29 -3.99
N THR A 512 10.69 -10.21 -4.54
CA THR A 512 9.34 -10.51 -4.06
C THR A 512 9.43 -11.94 -3.54
N GLU A 513 9.73 -12.06 -2.26
CA GLU A 513 9.06 -13.02 -1.38
C GLU A 513 8.13 -12.22 -0.48
#